data_AF-A0A8X6T717-F1
#
_entry.id   AF-A0A8X6T717-F1
#
_cell.length_a   1.000
_cell.length_b   1.000
_cell.length_c   1.000
_cell.angle_alpha   90.00
_cell.angle_beta   90.00
_cell.angle_gamma   90.00
#
_symmetry.space_group_name_H-M   'P 1'
#
loop_
_entity.id
_entity.type
_entity.pdbx_description
1 polymer ?
#
loop_
_entity_poly.entity_id
_entity_poly.type
_entity_poly.pdbx_seq_one_letter_code
_entity_poly.pdbx_strand_id
1 'polypeptide(L)'
;MFSVQERDAFGLEKGTQDGYIWECRKRGESAHSRRSLRKNYWFEESNLSIIEILLMINMWVQKANHVFIAFEVGVSRGSFMDWMSFCQEA
;
A
#
# COMPACT_ATOMS: atom_id res chain seq x y z
N MET A 1 0.35 13.71 -11.33
CA MET A 1 -1.00 13.74 -10.74
C MET A 1 -1.98 13.55 -11.90
N PHE A 2 -2.53 12.35 -12.07
CA PHE A 2 -3.44 12.05 -13.18
C PHE A 2 -4.89 12.40 -12.80
N SER A 3 -5.67 12.79 -13.79
CA SER A 3 -7.03 13.34 -13.64
C SER A 3 -8.01 12.30 -13.09
N VAL A 4 -9.03 12.76 -12.35
CA VAL A 4 -10.11 11.92 -11.82
C VAL A 4 -10.80 11.10 -12.92
N GLN A 5 -10.89 11.64 -14.14
CA GLN A 5 -11.50 10.95 -15.28
C GLN A 5 -10.64 9.83 -15.89
N GLU A 6 -9.33 9.81 -15.66
CA GLU A 6 -8.44 8.72 -16.13
C GLU A 6 -8.48 7.51 -15.19
N ARG A 7 -8.99 7.68 -13.97
CA ARG A 7 -9.13 6.61 -12.97
C ARG A 7 -10.28 5.65 -13.30
N ASP A 8 -11.30 6.12 -14.00
CA ASP A 8 -12.48 5.33 -14.36
C ASP A 8 -12.21 4.37 -15.54
N ALA A 9 -11.17 4.61 -16.33
CA ALA A 9 -10.80 3.74 -17.46
C ALA A 9 -10.10 2.43 -17.04
N PHE A 10 -9.63 2.33 -15.79
CA PHE A 10 -8.90 1.18 -15.26
C PHE A 10 -9.71 0.24 -14.36
N GLY A 11 -11.02 0.44 -14.25
CA GLY A 11 -11.88 -0.49 -13.51
C GLY A 11 -11.47 -0.67 -12.05
N LEU A 12 -11.11 0.42 -11.36
CA LEU A 12 -10.89 0.39 -9.91
C LEU A 12 -12.20 -0.05 -9.22
N GLU A 13 -12.25 -1.29 -8.76
CA GLU A 13 -13.27 -1.73 -7.82
C GLU A 13 -13.21 -0.81 -6.59
N LYS A 14 -14.39 -0.29 -6.20
CA LYS A 14 -14.59 0.55 -5.00
C LYS A 14 -14.02 -0.17 -3.78
N GLY A 15 -12.79 0.16 -3.38
CA GLY A 15 -12.09 -0.49 -2.27
C GLY A 15 -10.58 -0.68 -2.46
N THR A 16 -10.03 -0.34 -3.63
CA THR A 16 -8.57 -0.37 -3.84
C THR A 16 -8.04 1.05 -4.00
N GLN A 17 -7.51 1.62 -2.92
CA GLN A 17 -6.83 2.93 -2.98
C GLN A 17 -5.70 2.96 -4.02
N ASP A 18 -5.09 1.81 -4.30
CA ASP A 18 -3.97 1.65 -5.23
C ASP A 18 -4.30 0.93 -6.55
N GLY A 19 -5.53 0.44 -6.73
CA GLY A 19 -5.86 -0.42 -7.86
C GLY A 19 -5.28 -1.85 -7.81
N TYR A 20 -4.60 -2.26 -6.74
CA TYR A 20 -4.10 -3.64 -6.59
C TYR A 20 -5.10 -4.55 -5.88
N ILE A 21 -5.37 -5.70 -6.51
CA ILE A 21 -6.20 -6.78 -5.97
C ILE A 21 -5.41 -8.08 -5.89
N TRP A 22 -5.63 -8.84 -4.82
CA TRP A 22 -5.25 -10.23 -4.76
C TRP A 22 -6.33 -11.09 -5.43
N GLU A 23 -5.90 -11.94 -6.36
CA GLU A 23 -6.77 -12.89 -7.06
C GLU A 23 -6.19 -14.30 -6.94
N CYS A 24 -7.04 -15.27 -6.58
CA CYS A 24 -6.63 -16.67 -6.52
C CYS A 24 -6.39 -17.25 -7.93
N ARG A 25 -5.31 -18.01 -8.11
CA ARG A 25 -4.96 -18.65 -9.38
C ARG A 25 -6.06 -19.62 -9.83
N LYS A 26 -6.47 -19.55 -11.10
CA LYS A 26 -7.51 -20.40 -11.72
C LYS A 26 -7.27 -21.90 -11.46
N ARG A 27 -8.11 -22.51 -10.62
CA ARG A 27 -8.23 -23.97 -10.49
C ARG A 27 -9.67 -24.33 -10.14
N GLY A 28 -10.45 -24.78 -11.14
CA GLY A 28 -11.83 -25.25 -10.96
C GLY A 28 -12.91 -24.17 -10.80
N GLU A 29 -14.18 -24.59 -10.86
CA GLU A 29 -15.42 -23.78 -10.87
C GLU A 29 -15.86 -23.23 -9.49
N SER A 30 -15.02 -23.25 -8.46
CA SER A 30 -15.38 -22.71 -7.15
C SER A 30 -15.12 -21.19 -7.06
N ALA A 31 -16.06 -20.47 -6.45
CA ALA A 31 -16.12 -19.01 -6.40
C ALA A 31 -14.76 -18.33 -6.15
N HIS A 32 -14.37 -17.46 -7.09
CA HIS A 32 -13.13 -16.70 -7.01
C HIS A 32 -13.17 -15.71 -5.83
N SER A 33 -12.12 -15.73 -5.00
CA SER A 33 -11.91 -14.66 -4.01
C SER A 33 -11.04 -13.57 -4.63
N ARG A 34 -11.62 -12.37 -4.75
CA ARG A 34 -10.92 -11.12 -5.01
C ARG A 34 -10.88 -10.34 -3.70
N ARG A 35 -9.71 -9.89 -3.28
CA ARG A 35 -9.54 -9.17 -2.01
C ARG A 35 -8.55 -8.03 -2.19
N SER A 36 -8.82 -6.88 -1.58
CA SER A 36 -7.83 -5.81 -1.50
C SER A 36 -6.60 -6.30 -0.73
N LEU A 37 -5.40 -5.96 -1.20
CA LEU A 37 -4.15 -6.24 -0.48
C LEU A 37 -4.09 -5.56 0.89
N ARG A 38 -4.89 -4.52 1.10
CA ARG A 38 -4.92 -3.72 2.32
C ARG A 38 -5.87 -4.25 3.39
N LYS A 39 -6.87 -5.03 2.99
CA LYS A 39 -7.99 -5.38 3.88
C LYS A 39 -7.52 -6.21 5.07
N ASN A 40 -7.91 -5.82 6.27
CA ASN A 40 -7.55 -6.43 7.56
C ASN A 40 -6.06 -6.39 7.90
N TYR A 41 -5.27 -5.53 7.25
CA TYR A 41 -3.88 -5.30 7.60
C TYR A 41 -3.75 -3.96 8.31
N TRP A 42 -2.69 -3.80 9.11
CA TRP A 42 -2.43 -2.59 9.89
C TRP A 42 -2.22 -1.32 9.03
N PHE A 43 -2.00 -1.48 7.72
CA PHE A 43 -1.91 -0.38 6.75
C PHE A 43 -3.20 -0.15 5.95
N GLU A 44 -4.34 -0.73 6.38
CA GLU A 44 -5.62 -0.64 5.66
C GLU A 44 -6.05 0.81 5.40
N GLU A 45 -5.95 1.65 6.43
CA GLU A 45 -6.36 3.06 6.39
C GLU A 45 -5.18 4.02 6.08
N SER A 46 -4.04 3.49 5.67
CA SER A 46 -2.87 4.32 5.36
C SER A 46 -3.10 5.16 4.10
N ASN A 47 -2.82 6.46 4.20
CA ASN A 47 -2.81 7.35 3.02
C ASN A 47 -1.63 7.09 2.07
N LEU A 48 -0.61 6.34 2.50
CA LEU A 48 0.51 5.92 1.66
C LEU A 48 0.05 4.83 0.71
N SER A 49 0.58 4.82 -0.52
CA SER A 49 0.38 3.74 -1.47
C SER A 49 1.03 2.42 -1.01
N ILE A 50 0.54 1.28 -1.50
CA ILE A 50 1.10 -0.02 -1.12
C ILE A 50 2.56 -0.15 -1.55
N ILE A 51 2.94 0.50 -2.65
CA ILE A 51 4.32 0.50 -3.15
C ILE A 51 5.22 1.31 -2.22
N GLU A 52 4.79 2.50 -1.79
CA GLU A 52 5.54 3.30 -0.81
C GLU A 52 5.75 2.54 0.49
N ILE A 53 4.70 1.89 1.00
CA ILE A 53 4.75 1.03 2.19
C ILE A 53 5.77 -0.10 2.00
N LEU A 54 5.73 -0.83 0.89
CA LEU A 54 6.66 -1.93 0.63
C LEU A 54 8.12 -1.46 0.51
N LEU A 55 8.36 -0.32 -0.15
CA LEU A 55 9.69 0.28 -0.24
C LEU A 55 10.21 0.71 1.13
N MET A 56 9.37 1.37 1.93
CA MET A 56 9.69 1.78 3.29
C MET A 56 10.07 0.57 4.16
N ILE A 57 9.26 -0.50 4.16
CA ILE A 57 9.53 -1.72 4.92
C ILE A 57 10.83 -2.37 4.45
N ASN A 58 11.03 -2.49 3.13
CA ASN A 58 12.22 -3.12 2.58
C ASN A 58 13.51 -2.42 3.02
N MET A 59 13.55 -1.10 2.96
CA MET A 59 14.72 -0.32 3.40
C MET A 59 14.87 -0.31 4.91
N TRP A 60 13.75 -0.28 5.65
CA TRP A 60 13.77 -0.34 7.12
C TRP A 60 14.34 -1.67 7.62
N VAL A 61 13.94 -2.81 7.04
CA VAL A 61 14.50 -4.14 7.33
C VAL A 61 16.01 -4.19 7.04
N GLN A 62 16.48 -3.45 6.04
CA GLN A 62 17.90 -3.28 5.72
C GLN A 62 18.63 -2.29 6.65
N LYS A 63 17.96 -1.78 7.70
CA LYS A 63 18.49 -0.82 8.68
C LYS A 63 18.94 0.51 8.07
N ALA A 64 18.33 0.92 6.96
CA ALA A 64 18.57 2.24 6.40
C ALA A 64 18.09 3.34 7.36
N ASN A 65 18.74 4.50 7.30
CA ASN A 65 18.38 5.66 8.13
C ASN A 65 16.97 6.18 7.74
N HIS A 66 16.13 6.49 8.72
CA HIS A 66 14.76 6.99 8.51
C HIS A 66 14.68 8.23 7.61
N VAL A 67 15.66 9.15 7.73
CA VAL A 67 15.75 10.35 6.86
C VAL A 67 16.03 9.94 5.42
N PHE A 68 16.91 8.95 5.22
CA PHE A 68 17.21 8.42 3.90
C PHE A 68 16.00 7.71 3.29
N ILE A 69 15.30 6.89 4.08
CA ILE A 69 14.09 6.18 3.61
C ILE A 69 13.01 7.18 3.20
N ALA A 70 12.71 8.17 4.03
CA ALA A 70 11.70 9.19 3.71
C ALA A 70 12.04 9.97 2.44
N PHE A 71 13.33 10.32 2.27
CA PHE A 71 13.82 10.97 1.05
C PHE A 71 13.65 10.09 -0.19
N GLU A 72 14.09 8.83 -0.12
CA GLU A 72 14.07 7.90 -1.26
C GLU A 72 12.65 7.53 -1.69
N VAL A 73 11.74 7.34 -0.73
CA VAL A 73 10.32 7.04 -1.02
C VAL A 73 9.54 8.30 -1.43
N GLY A 74 10.07 9.51 -1.18
CA GLY A 74 9.41 10.77 -1.52
C GLY A 74 8.29 11.16 -0.55
N VAL A 75 8.30 10.61 0.67
CA VAL A 75 7.32 10.93 1.72
C VAL A 75 7.91 11.94 2.70
N SER A 76 7.06 12.76 3.30
CA SER A 76 7.52 13.67 4.35
C SER A 76 8.06 12.87 5.54
N ARG A 77 9.12 13.37 6.18
CA ARG A 77 9.65 12.72 7.40
C ARG A 77 8.58 12.59 8.49
N GLY A 78 7.69 13.57 8.62
CA GLY A 78 6.56 13.51 9.56
C GLY A 78 5.65 12.32 9.25
N SER A 79 5.17 12.24 8.00
CA SER A 79 4.33 11.14 7.53
C SER A 79 4.99 9.76 7.69
N PHE A 80 6.30 9.67 7.43
CA PHE A 80 7.07 8.44 7.67
C PHE A 80 7.10 8.07 9.16
N MET A 81 7.38 9.03 10.04
CA MET A 81 7.45 8.78 11.49
C MET A 81 6.08 8.42 12.07
N ASP A 82 5.02 9.13 11.66
CA ASP A 82 3.64 8.83 12.07
C ASP A 82 3.27 7.40 11.67
N TRP A 83 3.58 7.03 10.43
CA TRP A 83 3.36 5.67 9.93
C TRP A 83 4.18 4.61 10.68
N MET A 84 5.45 4.90 10.98
CA MET A 84 6.31 4.02 11.78
C MET A 84 5.82 3.86 13.23
N SER A 85 5.20 4.88 13.81
CA SER A 85 4.59 4.80 15.14
C SER A 85 3.44 3.79 15.17
N PHE A 86 2.59 3.76 14.13
CA PHE A 86 1.55 2.73 14.00
C PHE A 86 2.12 1.31 13.90
N CYS A 87 3.36 1.14 13.41
CA CYS A 87 4.03 -0.17 13.37
C CYS A 87 4.49 -0.66 14.76
N GLN A 88 4.62 0.24 15.75
CA GLN A 88 5.13 -0.07 17.09
C GLN A 88 4.02 -0.28 18.14
N GLU A 89 2.78 0.11 17.84
CA GLU A 89 1.63 -0.04 18.76
C GLU A 89 0.94 -1.41 18.67
N ALA A 90 1.53 -2.37 17.94
CA ALA A 90 1.01 -3.74 17.74
C ALA A 90 1.75 -4.80 18.57
#